data_AF-A0A168PB29-F1
#
_entry.id   AF-A0A168PB29-F1
#
_cell.length_a   1.000
_cell.length_b   1.000
_cell.length_c   1.000
_cell.angle_alpha   90.00
_cell.angle_beta   90.00
_cell.angle_gamma   90.00
#
_symmetry.space_group_name_H-M   'P 1'
#
loop_
_entity.id
_entity.type
_entity.pdbx_description
1 polymer ?
#
loop_
_entity_poly.entity_id
_entity_poly.type
_entity_poly.pdbx_seq_one_letter_code
_entity_poly.pdbx_strand_id
1 'polypeptide(L)'
;MGRIQKKGVKGAAANFITRQQALKKLQISIADFRRICILKGIFPREPRNRKKANKGSTAPVTFYYTKDIQYLLHEPLLLKFRAYKAFARKLNKVLHKGQTSSAKSLSENNRPNYTLDHIVKESPFVEAKEGDYVPASGLEEEEEEDEEDESETEQVEQQSTAPAAEVDDYEKELKAEAAGVTFSEYKDGGDKKDTKKKSNKKRTADDIEKDEQKEMATVMMSNKQRKLYNRMQESNKKKSDAVANLERKKKALKSSKK
;
A
#
# COMPACT_ATOMS: atom_id res chain seq x y z
N MET A 1 -3.76 -33.02 -39.05
CA MET A 1 -4.27 -32.61 -37.72
C MET A 1 -3.12 -32.08 -36.87
N GLY A 2 -3.19 -30.85 -36.35
CA GLY A 2 -2.12 -30.27 -35.53
C GLY A 2 -2.03 -30.90 -34.12
N ARG A 3 -0.84 -30.90 -33.52
CA ARG A 3 -0.61 -31.42 -32.15
C ARG A 3 -1.52 -30.71 -31.13
N ILE A 4 -2.11 -31.47 -30.21
CA ILE A 4 -2.94 -30.96 -29.10
C ILE A 4 -2.09 -29.98 -28.26
N GLN A 5 -2.58 -28.75 -28.11
CA GLN A 5 -1.88 -27.70 -27.38
C GLN A 5 -2.20 -27.75 -25.88
N LYS A 6 -1.18 -27.54 -25.04
CA LYS A 6 -1.35 -27.47 -23.59
C LYS A 6 -2.15 -26.24 -23.19
N LYS A 7 -2.96 -26.36 -22.14
CA LYS A 7 -3.74 -25.25 -21.57
C LYS A 7 -2.81 -24.13 -21.10
N GLY A 8 -3.20 -22.88 -21.33
CA GLY A 8 -2.47 -21.69 -20.89
C GLY A 8 -1.30 -21.26 -21.79
N VAL A 9 -1.04 -21.98 -22.89
CA VAL A 9 0.04 -21.63 -23.85
C VAL A 9 -0.40 -20.53 -24.84
N LYS A 10 -1.70 -20.40 -25.10
CA LYS A 10 -2.26 -19.40 -26.03
C LYS A 10 -3.36 -18.54 -25.38
N GLY A 11 -3.63 -17.40 -26.00
CA GLY A 11 -4.68 -16.46 -25.60
C GLY A 11 -4.28 -15.57 -24.42
N ALA A 12 -5.24 -15.22 -23.56
CA ALA A 12 -5.03 -14.29 -22.44
C ALA A 12 -3.90 -14.74 -21.49
N ALA A 13 -3.73 -16.04 -21.27
CA ALA A 13 -2.64 -16.57 -20.44
C ALA A 13 -1.24 -16.30 -21.00
N ALA A 14 -1.10 -16.15 -22.33
CA ALA A 14 0.16 -15.85 -23.00
C ALA A 14 0.39 -14.34 -23.19
N ASN A 15 -0.69 -13.56 -23.30
CA ASN A 15 -0.61 -12.12 -23.51
C ASN A 15 -0.31 -11.35 -22.23
N PHE A 16 -0.69 -11.88 -21.08
CA PHE A 16 -0.55 -11.21 -19.79
C PHE A 16 0.44 -11.93 -18.89
N ILE A 17 1.22 -11.15 -18.14
CA ILE A 17 2.15 -11.63 -17.13
C ILE A 17 1.82 -10.96 -15.80
N THR A 18 1.88 -11.73 -14.71
CA THR A 18 1.64 -11.16 -13.38
C THR A 18 2.85 -10.34 -12.94
N ARG A 19 2.64 -9.34 -12.09
CA ARG A 19 3.71 -8.52 -11.51
C ARG A 19 4.86 -9.37 -10.92
N GLN A 20 4.55 -10.41 -10.17
CA GLN A 20 5.57 -11.28 -9.56
C GLN A 20 6.37 -12.05 -10.62
N GLN A 21 5.73 -12.49 -11.70
CA GLN A 21 6.42 -13.14 -12.81
C GLN A 21 7.32 -12.16 -13.56
N ALA A 22 6.87 -10.92 -13.78
CA ALA A 22 7.69 -9.86 -14.37
C ALA A 22 8.94 -9.56 -13.53
N LEU A 23 8.78 -9.41 -12.21
CA LEU A 23 9.90 -9.22 -11.28
C LEU A 23 10.92 -10.36 -11.35
N LYS A 24 10.45 -11.61 -11.40
CA LYS A 24 11.32 -12.79 -11.52
C LYS A 24 12.07 -12.83 -12.86
N LYS A 25 11.41 -12.45 -13.96
CA LYS A 25 12.04 -12.38 -15.29
C LYS A 25 13.09 -11.27 -15.38
N LEU A 26 12.76 -10.07 -14.90
CA LEU A 26 13.64 -8.90 -14.98
C LEU A 26 14.76 -8.93 -13.91
N GLN A 27 14.61 -9.70 -12.84
CA GLN A 27 15.58 -9.88 -11.74
C GLN A 27 15.91 -8.59 -10.96
N ILE A 28 15.00 -7.62 -10.98
CA ILE A 28 15.14 -6.32 -10.29
C ILE A 28 14.27 -6.25 -9.04
N SER A 29 14.49 -5.23 -8.21
CA SER A 29 13.67 -4.99 -7.02
C SER A 29 12.28 -4.48 -7.40
N ILE A 30 11.36 -4.52 -6.43
CA ILE A 30 10.00 -4.01 -6.62
C ILE A 30 9.95 -2.49 -6.84
N ALA A 31 10.90 -1.76 -6.24
CA ALA A 31 11.00 -0.32 -6.37
C ALA A 31 11.56 0.06 -7.74
N ASP A 32 12.64 -0.61 -8.18
CA ASP A 32 13.25 -0.35 -9.48
C ASP A 32 12.32 -0.76 -10.63
N PHE A 33 11.54 -1.83 -10.45
CA PHE A 33 10.50 -2.20 -11.41
C PHE A 33 9.42 -1.11 -11.55
N ARG A 34 9.02 -0.46 -10.44
CA ARG A 34 8.08 0.67 -10.54
C ARG A 34 8.72 1.87 -11.24
N ARG A 35 9.96 2.21 -10.90
CA ARG A 35 10.71 3.31 -11.52
C ARG A 35 10.80 3.13 -13.03
N ILE A 36 11.26 1.96 -13.50
CA ILE A 36 11.39 1.70 -14.94
C ILE A 36 10.04 1.68 -15.65
N CYS A 37 8.97 1.18 -14.99
CA CYS A 37 7.63 1.22 -15.55
C CYS A 37 7.10 2.65 -15.71
N ILE A 38 7.37 3.54 -14.76
CA ILE A 38 6.99 4.96 -14.87
C ILE A 38 7.77 5.61 -16.01
N LEU A 39 9.10 5.43 -16.04
CA LEU A 39 9.98 6.01 -17.05
C LEU A 39 9.63 5.58 -18.48
N LYS A 40 9.27 4.31 -18.68
CA LYS A 40 8.86 3.79 -20.00
C LYS A 40 7.36 3.85 -20.27
N GLY A 41 6.55 4.39 -19.35
CA GLY A 41 5.10 4.49 -19.52
C GLY A 41 4.37 3.14 -19.58
N ILE A 42 4.87 2.12 -18.87
CA ILE A 42 4.25 0.78 -18.82
C ILE A 42 3.31 0.70 -17.64
N PHE A 43 2.02 0.62 -17.95
CA PHE A 43 0.96 0.59 -16.95
C PHE A 43 0.40 -0.81 -16.73
N PRO A 44 -0.12 -1.08 -15.52
CA PRO A 44 -0.87 -2.30 -15.27
C PRO A 44 -2.12 -2.37 -16.16
N ARG A 45 -2.52 -3.57 -16.54
CA ARG A 45 -3.64 -3.85 -17.44
C ARG A 45 -4.60 -4.84 -16.83
N GLU A 46 -5.88 -4.67 -17.12
CA GLU A 46 -6.92 -5.61 -16.72
C GLU A 46 -7.27 -6.55 -17.89
N PRO A 47 -7.00 -7.86 -17.77
CA PRO A 47 -7.38 -8.80 -18.80
C PRO A 47 -8.89 -8.98 -18.81
N ARG A 48 -9.51 -8.92 -20.00
CA ARG A 48 -10.96 -9.15 -20.21
C ARG A 48 -11.47 -10.41 -19.50
N ASN A 49 -10.67 -11.48 -19.48
CA ASN A 49 -10.98 -12.72 -18.77
C ASN A 49 -9.91 -13.04 -17.71
N ARG A 50 -10.07 -12.49 -16.50
CA ARG A 50 -9.12 -12.65 -15.38
C ARG A 50 -8.82 -14.10 -15.02
N LYS A 51 -9.84 -14.98 -14.97
CA LYS A 51 -9.65 -16.41 -14.67
C LYS A 51 -8.75 -17.11 -15.68
N LYS A 52 -8.87 -16.78 -16.98
CA LYS A 52 -8.03 -17.38 -18.04
C LYS A 52 -6.59 -16.91 -17.96
N ALA A 53 -6.36 -15.62 -17.65
CA ALA A 53 -5.02 -15.06 -17.49
C ALA A 53 -4.32 -15.60 -16.22
N ASN A 54 -5.07 -15.77 -15.12
CA ASN A 54 -4.53 -16.19 -13.83
C ASN A 54 -4.60 -17.71 -13.58
N LYS A 55 -4.51 -18.53 -14.63
CA LYS A 55 -4.53 -20.00 -14.54
C LYS A 55 -5.68 -20.57 -13.68
N GLY A 56 -6.86 -19.94 -13.73
CA GLY A 56 -8.07 -20.33 -13.00
C GLY A 56 -8.35 -19.53 -11.73
N SER A 57 -7.38 -18.76 -11.21
CA SER A 57 -7.56 -18.01 -9.96
C SER A 57 -8.31 -16.68 -10.18
N THR A 58 -9.21 -16.35 -9.24
CA THR A 58 -9.98 -15.08 -9.24
C THR A 58 -9.33 -13.99 -8.39
N ALA A 59 -8.14 -14.25 -7.80
CA ALA A 59 -7.49 -13.30 -6.90
C ALA A 59 -7.22 -11.93 -7.57
N PRO A 60 -7.24 -10.82 -6.80
CA PRO A 60 -6.78 -9.52 -7.25
C PRO A 60 -5.28 -9.57 -7.52
N VAL A 61 -4.92 -9.56 -8.80
CA VAL A 61 -3.53 -9.59 -9.26
C VAL A 61 -3.36 -8.56 -10.34
N THR A 62 -2.27 -7.81 -10.26
CA THR A 62 -1.85 -6.85 -11.28
C THR A 62 -1.20 -7.57 -12.45
N PHE A 63 -1.72 -7.35 -13.66
CA PHE A 63 -1.15 -7.88 -14.89
C PHE A 63 -0.47 -6.78 -15.70
N TYR A 64 0.52 -7.18 -16.50
CA TYR A 64 1.18 -6.38 -17.52
C TYR A 64 1.13 -7.17 -18.83
N TYR A 65 1.30 -6.50 -19.98
CA TYR A 65 1.47 -7.24 -21.22
C TYR A 65 2.83 -7.93 -21.26
N THR A 66 2.86 -9.13 -21.83
CA THR A 66 4.13 -9.87 -22.02
C THR A 66 5.07 -9.14 -22.95
N LYS A 67 4.54 -8.46 -23.98
CA LYS A 67 5.31 -7.65 -24.92
C LYS A 67 6.02 -6.49 -24.23
N ASP A 68 5.34 -5.77 -23.35
CA ASP A 68 5.91 -4.64 -22.60
C ASP A 68 7.04 -5.09 -21.67
N ILE A 69 6.87 -6.23 -21.00
CA ILE A 69 7.94 -6.80 -20.16
C ILE A 69 9.11 -7.31 -21.01
N GLN A 70 8.86 -7.81 -22.22
CA GLN A 70 9.92 -8.18 -23.14
C GLN A 70 10.68 -6.95 -23.64
N TYR A 71 9.99 -5.84 -23.90
CA TYR A 71 10.61 -4.56 -24.22
C TYR A 71 11.51 -4.06 -23.08
N LEU A 72 11.04 -4.11 -21.83
CA LEU A 72 11.85 -3.79 -20.65
C LEU A 72 13.09 -4.67 -20.49
N LEU A 73 13.09 -5.89 -21.02
CA LEU A 73 14.23 -6.80 -20.90
C LEU A 73 15.45 -6.33 -21.70
N HIS A 74 15.22 -5.56 -22.78
CA HIS A 74 16.26 -5.00 -23.64
C HIS A 74 16.63 -3.56 -23.26
N GLU A 75 16.11 -3.05 -22.15
CA GLU A 75 16.35 -1.69 -21.70
C GLU A 75 17.72 -1.59 -20.96
N PRO A 76 18.57 -0.57 -21.26
CA PRO A 76 19.93 -0.49 -20.70
C PRO A 76 20.00 -0.09 -19.21
N LEU A 77 19.07 0.69 -18.65
CA LEU A 77 18.99 0.95 -17.20
C LEU A 77 18.86 -0.33 -16.39
N LEU A 78 18.23 -1.37 -16.94
CA LEU A 78 18.07 -2.65 -16.26
C LEU A 78 19.43 -3.24 -15.85
N LEU A 79 20.45 -3.10 -16.71
CA LEU A 79 21.83 -3.51 -16.38
C LEU A 79 22.41 -2.69 -15.23
N LYS A 80 22.15 -1.39 -15.22
CA LYS A 80 22.59 -0.46 -14.16
C LYS A 80 21.92 -0.77 -12.81
N PHE A 81 20.63 -1.06 -12.79
CA PHE A 81 19.92 -1.47 -11.57
C PHE A 81 20.47 -2.79 -11.00
N ARG A 82 20.80 -3.76 -11.87
CA ARG A 82 21.45 -5.00 -11.45
C ARG A 82 22.85 -4.76 -10.88
N ALA A 83 23.64 -3.90 -11.51
CA ALA A 83 24.95 -3.49 -11.02
C ALA A 83 24.83 -2.81 -9.65
N TYR A 84 23.87 -1.89 -9.49
CA TYR A 84 23.62 -1.20 -8.22
C TYR A 84 23.23 -2.19 -7.11
N LYS A 85 22.40 -3.18 -7.40
CA LYS A 85 22.04 -4.23 -6.44
C LYS A 85 23.24 -5.10 -6.04
N ALA A 86 24.17 -5.36 -6.96
CA ALA A 86 25.42 -6.06 -6.63
C ALA A 86 26.34 -5.18 -5.77
N PHE A 87 26.48 -3.91 -6.13
CA PHE A 87 27.22 -2.90 -5.38
C PHE A 87 26.69 -2.74 -3.95
N ALA A 88 25.38 -2.56 -3.77
CA ALA A 88 24.75 -2.44 -2.45
C ALA A 88 25.01 -3.67 -1.56
N ARG A 89 25.01 -4.88 -2.14
CA ARG A 89 25.36 -6.10 -1.40
C ARG A 89 26.83 -6.12 -0.97
N LYS A 90 27.76 -5.68 -1.84
CA LYS A 90 29.19 -5.57 -1.51
C LYS A 90 29.41 -4.51 -0.42
N LEU A 91 28.79 -3.34 -0.57
CA LEU A 91 28.87 -2.25 0.40
C LEU A 91 28.36 -2.70 1.76
N ASN A 92 27.17 -3.31 1.83
CA ASN A 92 26.66 -3.87 3.08
C ASN A 92 27.62 -4.89 3.67
N LYS A 93 28.18 -5.81 2.87
CA LYS A 93 29.16 -6.79 3.36
C LYS A 93 30.40 -6.14 4.00
N VAL A 94 30.92 -5.06 3.43
CA VAL A 94 32.08 -4.32 3.99
C VAL A 94 31.68 -3.55 5.25
N LEU A 95 30.52 -2.91 5.26
CA LEU A 95 29.98 -2.22 6.44
C LEU A 95 29.79 -3.18 7.62
N HIS A 96 29.25 -4.39 7.38
CA HIS A 96 29.04 -5.39 8.44
C HIS A 96 30.37 -5.93 9.01
N LYS A 97 31.48 -5.78 8.27
CA LYS A 97 32.83 -6.10 8.77
C LYS A 97 33.44 -4.95 9.58
N GLY A 98 32.81 -3.78 9.64
CA GLY A 98 33.33 -2.61 10.35
C GLY A 98 34.45 -1.84 9.63
N GLN A 99 34.74 -2.16 8.37
CA GLN A 99 35.80 -1.49 7.60
C GLN A 99 35.27 -0.19 6.96
N THR A 100 35.36 0.92 7.69
CA THR A 100 34.79 2.21 7.27
C THR A 100 35.54 2.84 6.09
N SER A 101 36.87 2.78 6.06
CA SER A 101 37.70 3.33 4.97
C SER A 101 37.44 2.63 3.64
N SER A 102 37.44 1.28 3.64
CA SER A 102 37.14 0.49 2.45
C SER A 102 35.70 0.67 1.98
N ALA A 103 34.74 0.88 2.89
CA ALA A 103 33.35 1.16 2.53
C ALA A 103 33.22 2.52 1.83
N LYS A 104 33.89 3.57 2.33
CA LYS A 104 33.93 4.90 1.69
C LYS A 104 34.52 4.84 0.29
N SER A 105 35.70 4.24 0.15
CA SER A 105 36.36 4.06 -1.15
C SER A 105 35.52 3.26 -2.14
N LEU A 106 34.85 2.18 -1.68
CA LEU A 106 33.93 1.42 -2.52
C LEU A 106 32.75 2.29 -2.96
N SER A 107 32.20 3.10 -2.05
CA SER A 107 31.04 3.95 -2.32
C SER A 107 31.30 5.09 -3.30
N GLU A 108 32.51 5.64 -3.31
CA GLU A 108 32.90 6.73 -4.20
C GLU A 108 33.27 6.19 -5.58
N ASN A 109 34.13 5.16 -5.64
CA ASN A 109 34.71 4.70 -6.90
C ASN A 109 33.81 3.73 -7.68
N ASN A 110 33.03 2.91 -7.00
CA ASN A 110 32.31 1.78 -7.62
C ASN A 110 30.80 1.93 -7.62
N ARG A 111 30.27 3.12 -7.26
CA ARG A 111 28.84 3.38 -7.32
C ARG A 111 28.40 3.49 -8.78
N PRO A 112 27.54 2.58 -9.27
CA PRO A 112 27.08 2.66 -10.64
C PRO A 112 26.03 3.76 -10.76
N ASN A 113 26.36 4.78 -11.55
CA ASN A 113 25.43 5.83 -11.94
C ASN A 113 24.78 5.49 -13.29
N TYR A 114 23.56 5.97 -13.48
CA TYR A 114 22.81 5.86 -14.72
C TYR A 114 22.23 7.23 -15.09
N THR A 115 22.21 7.55 -16.37
CA THR A 115 21.54 8.73 -16.90
C THR A 115 20.19 8.34 -17.49
N LEU A 116 19.26 9.29 -17.58
CA LEU A 116 17.91 9.05 -18.08
C LEU A 116 17.72 9.55 -19.53
N ASP A 117 18.78 10.08 -20.13
CA ASP A 117 18.76 10.82 -21.40
C ASP A 117 18.14 10.02 -22.55
N HIS A 118 18.48 8.72 -22.65
CA HIS A 118 17.92 7.85 -23.69
C HIS A 118 16.42 7.63 -23.52
N ILE A 119 15.93 7.58 -22.27
CA ILE A 119 14.49 7.39 -22.02
C ILE A 119 13.73 8.67 -22.27
N VAL A 120 14.25 9.80 -21.79
CA VAL A 120 13.60 11.10 -21.97
C VAL A 120 13.46 11.41 -23.46
N LYS A 121 14.52 11.15 -24.25
CA LYS A 121 14.50 11.35 -25.71
C LYS A 121 13.52 10.43 -26.46
N GLU A 122 13.33 9.20 -25.98
CA GLU A 122 12.38 8.24 -26.58
C GLU A 122 10.94 8.45 -26.09
N SER A 123 10.73 9.29 -25.07
CA SER A 123 9.41 9.48 -24.49
C SER A 123 8.52 10.28 -25.45
N PRO A 124 7.37 9.75 -25.87
CA PRO A 124 6.46 10.46 -26.77
C PRO A 124 5.79 11.68 -26.12
N PHE A 125 6.05 11.92 -24.83
CA PHE A 125 5.46 13.02 -24.05
C PHE A 125 6.38 14.25 -23.93
N VAL A 126 7.65 14.13 -24.33
CA VAL A 126 8.63 15.21 -24.23
C VAL A 126 9.02 15.64 -25.65
N GLU A 127 8.16 16.44 -26.28
CA GLU A 127 8.55 17.21 -27.46
C GLU A 127 9.28 18.46 -26.96
N ALA A 128 10.61 18.46 -27.04
CA ALA A 128 11.38 19.67 -26.76
C ALA A 128 11.03 20.73 -27.82
N LYS A 129 10.26 21.75 -27.43
CA LYS A 129 9.93 22.91 -28.27
C LYS A 129 10.87 24.06 -27.90
N GLU A 130 11.29 24.83 -28.91
CA GLU A 130 12.05 26.06 -28.65
C GLU A 130 11.18 26.99 -27.77
N GLY A 131 11.60 27.19 -26.52
CA GLY A 131 10.85 27.97 -25.52
C GLY A 131 10.36 27.17 -24.29
N ASP A 132 10.65 25.87 -24.19
CA ASP A 132 10.35 25.11 -22.97
C ASP A 132 11.11 25.68 -21.76
N TYR A 133 10.36 25.92 -20.68
CA TYR A 133 10.83 26.54 -19.45
C TYR A 133 11.90 25.67 -18.74
N VAL A 134 13.11 26.20 -18.63
CA VAL A 134 14.17 25.66 -17.76
C VAL A 134 14.02 26.34 -16.40
N PRO A 135 13.61 25.61 -15.34
CA PRO A 135 13.45 26.22 -14.02
C PRO A 135 14.79 26.77 -13.54
N ALA A 136 14.81 28.06 -13.21
CA ALA A 136 15.97 28.77 -12.67
C ALA A 136 16.39 28.30 -11.26
N SER A 137 15.73 27.30 -10.67
CA SER A 137 16.06 26.74 -9.35
C SER A 137 17.37 25.95 -9.31
N GLY A 138 18.15 25.95 -10.40
CA GLY A 138 19.50 25.37 -10.47
C GLY A 138 20.60 26.41 -10.68
N LEU A 139 20.25 27.70 -10.72
CA LEU A 139 21.19 28.81 -10.82
C LEU A 139 20.95 29.73 -9.62
N GLU A 140 21.84 29.56 -8.64
CA GLU A 140 22.31 30.62 -7.72
C GLU A 140 21.33 31.02 -6.60
N GLU A 141 21.48 30.35 -5.45
CA GLU A 141 21.43 31.03 -4.14
C GLU A 141 22.76 31.81 -4.00
N GLU A 142 22.77 33.09 -4.37
CA GLU A 142 23.64 34.12 -3.80
C GLU A 142 22.78 35.37 -3.49
N GLU A 143 22.56 35.56 -2.18
CA GLU A 143 22.50 36.78 -1.35
C GLU A 143 21.77 38.09 -1.80
N GLU A 144 20.84 38.48 -0.90
CA GLU A 144 20.47 39.84 -0.40
C GLU A 144 19.84 40.84 -1.41
N GLU A 145 18.85 41.69 -1.11
CA GLU A 145 18.37 42.30 0.15
C GLU A 145 16.94 42.90 -0.10
N ASP A 146 16.30 43.33 0.98
CA ASP A 146 14.88 43.67 1.21
C ASP A 146 14.20 44.74 0.33
N GLU A 147 12.86 44.64 0.21
CA GLU A 147 11.93 45.74 0.56
C GLU A 147 10.48 45.21 0.75
N GLU A 148 9.92 45.51 1.93
CA GLU A 148 8.52 45.31 2.30
C GLU A 148 7.61 46.28 1.52
N ASP A 149 6.47 45.83 0.98
CA ASP A 149 5.16 46.40 1.37
C ASP A 149 3.95 45.64 0.81
N GLU A 150 2.85 45.83 1.54
CA GLU A 150 1.60 45.07 1.57
C GLU A 150 0.68 45.11 0.33
N SER A 151 -0.24 44.14 0.36
CA SER A 151 -1.69 44.26 0.10
C SER A 151 -2.26 43.91 -1.29
N GLU A 152 -3.18 42.94 -1.21
CA GLU A 152 -4.43 42.77 -1.97
C GLU A 152 -4.40 42.74 -3.50
N THR A 153 -4.88 41.63 -4.06
CA THR A 153 -6.02 41.68 -4.98
C THR A 153 -6.80 40.36 -5.00
N GLU A 154 -8.11 40.54 -4.93
CA GLU A 154 -9.17 39.57 -4.83
C GLU A 154 -9.34 38.66 -6.06
N GLN A 155 -9.87 37.46 -5.78
CA GLN A 155 -10.92 36.71 -6.49
C GLN A 155 -10.97 36.74 -8.03
N VAL A 156 -11.15 35.54 -8.63
CA VAL A 156 -12.41 35.15 -9.30
C VAL A 156 -12.32 33.73 -9.91
N GLU A 157 -13.40 32.98 -9.66
CA GLU A 157 -13.98 31.86 -10.43
C GLU A 157 -13.52 30.40 -10.27
N GLN A 158 -14.28 29.73 -9.37
CA GLN A 158 -14.86 28.41 -9.58
C GLN A 158 -15.55 28.24 -10.94
N GLN A 159 -15.22 27.16 -11.65
CA GLN A 159 -16.24 26.37 -12.38
C GLN A 159 -15.78 24.93 -12.56
N SER A 160 -16.19 24.05 -11.64
CA SER A 160 -16.16 22.60 -11.82
C SER A 160 -17.60 22.12 -12.07
N THR A 161 -17.84 21.59 -13.26
CA THR A 161 -19.09 20.94 -13.65
C THR A 161 -18.97 19.42 -13.46
N ALA A 162 -19.77 18.84 -12.56
CA ALA A 162 -20.02 17.40 -12.42
C ALA A 162 -21.36 17.17 -11.64
N PRO A 163 -22.00 15.98 -11.75
CA PRO A 163 -23.45 15.85 -11.95
C PRO A 163 -24.33 15.81 -10.68
N ALA A 164 -25.60 16.16 -10.86
CA ALA A 164 -26.66 16.38 -9.86
C ALA A 164 -27.17 15.16 -9.06
N ALA A 165 -26.35 14.13 -8.83
CA ALA A 165 -26.76 12.93 -8.08
C ALA A 165 -26.08 12.75 -6.71
N GLU A 166 -25.07 13.56 -6.37
CA GLU A 166 -24.30 13.47 -5.12
C GLU A 166 -24.72 14.49 -4.05
N VAL A 167 -25.52 15.50 -4.41
CA VAL A 167 -25.92 16.59 -3.49
C VAL A 167 -27.03 16.15 -2.53
N ASP A 168 -27.91 15.25 -2.97
CA ASP A 168 -29.05 14.77 -2.18
C ASP A 168 -28.68 13.84 -1.03
N ASP A 169 -27.49 13.21 -1.09
CA ASP A 169 -27.05 12.26 -0.07
C ASP A 169 -26.37 12.98 1.10
N TYR A 170 -25.61 14.04 0.82
CA TYR A 170 -24.97 14.86 1.85
C TYR A 170 -25.98 15.58 2.74
N GLU A 171 -27.06 16.13 2.17
CA GLU A 171 -28.11 16.77 2.97
C GLU A 171 -28.88 15.78 3.86
N LYS A 172 -29.02 14.53 3.42
CA LYS A 172 -29.67 13.47 4.21
C LYS A 172 -28.76 12.99 5.33
N GLU A 173 -27.45 12.92 5.10
CA GLU A 173 -26.46 12.62 6.13
C GLU A 173 -26.44 13.71 7.22
N LEU A 174 -26.44 14.99 6.84
CA LEU A 174 -26.46 16.11 7.80
C LEU A 174 -27.73 16.12 8.68
N LYS A 175 -28.88 15.76 8.09
CA LYS A 175 -30.16 15.63 8.82
C LYS A 175 -30.18 14.40 9.73
N ALA A 176 -29.52 13.30 9.32
CA ALA A 176 -29.40 12.10 10.14
C ALA A 176 -28.47 12.31 11.34
N GLU A 177 -27.39 13.08 11.17
CA GLU A 177 -26.52 13.52 12.25
C GLU A 177 -27.22 14.48 13.22
N ALA A 178 -27.97 15.45 12.70
CA ALA A 178 -28.78 16.35 13.52
C ALA A 178 -29.88 15.61 14.30
N ALA A 179 -30.37 14.49 13.76
CA ALA A 179 -31.31 13.58 14.43
C ALA A 179 -30.63 12.56 15.36
N GLY A 180 -29.29 12.56 15.44
CA GLY A 180 -28.51 11.70 16.35
C GLY A 180 -28.46 10.22 15.96
N VAL A 181 -28.71 9.89 14.69
CA VAL A 181 -28.70 8.50 14.22
C VAL A 181 -27.28 8.06 13.90
N THR A 182 -26.85 6.92 14.46
CA THR A 182 -25.48 6.42 14.26
C THR A 182 -25.30 5.86 12.84
N PHE A 183 -24.13 6.05 12.23
CA PHE A 183 -23.82 5.65 10.84
C PHE A 183 -24.13 4.17 10.52
N SER A 184 -24.09 3.29 11.54
CA SER A 184 -24.47 1.89 11.44
C SER A 184 -25.97 1.66 11.20
N GLU A 185 -26.84 2.48 11.78
CA GLU A 185 -28.31 2.34 11.67
C GLU A 185 -28.81 2.91 10.34
N TYR A 186 -28.15 3.94 9.80
CA TYR A 186 -28.48 4.54 8.50
C TYR A 186 -28.33 3.54 7.34
N LYS A 187 -27.35 2.63 7.45
CA LYS A 187 -27.02 1.66 6.40
C LYS A 187 -27.88 0.38 6.44
N ASP A 188 -28.51 0.08 7.58
CA ASP A 188 -29.22 -1.18 7.83
C ASP A 188 -30.74 -1.08 7.55
N GLY A 189 -31.20 0.05 6.99
CA GLY A 189 -32.61 0.30 6.62
C GLY A 189 -33.10 -0.45 5.37
N GLY A 190 -32.27 -1.28 4.74
CA GLY A 190 -32.62 -2.08 3.57
C GLY A 190 -32.38 -3.57 3.82
N ASP A 191 -33.44 -4.37 3.69
CA ASP A 191 -33.45 -5.84 3.72
C ASP A 191 -33.43 -6.53 5.10
N LYS A 192 -34.63 -6.73 5.67
CA LYS A 192 -34.85 -7.72 6.73
C LYS A 192 -34.82 -9.13 6.13
N LYS A 193 -33.90 -9.97 6.58
CA LYS A 193 -34.05 -11.43 6.50
C LYS A 193 -33.68 -12.11 7.80
N ASP A 194 -34.67 -12.82 8.34
CA ASP A 194 -34.67 -13.56 9.59
C ASP A 194 -33.48 -14.51 9.76
N THR A 195 -32.68 -14.30 10.81
CA THR A 195 -31.95 -15.39 11.46
C THR A 195 -31.96 -15.23 12.99
N LYS A 196 -32.31 -16.34 13.65
CA LYS A 196 -32.55 -16.51 15.10
C LYS A 196 -31.52 -15.79 15.98
N LYS A 197 -31.98 -14.81 16.75
CA LYS A 197 -31.24 -14.13 17.81
C LYS A 197 -31.05 -15.09 19.00
N LYS A 198 -29.84 -15.61 19.19
CA LYS A 198 -29.42 -16.19 20.47
C LYS A 198 -29.43 -15.07 21.51
N SER A 199 -30.01 -15.33 22.67
CA SER A 199 -30.17 -14.38 23.78
C SER A 199 -28.81 -13.91 24.30
N ASN A 200 -28.34 -12.74 23.84
CA ASN A 200 -27.25 -12.03 24.51
C ASN A 200 -27.77 -11.49 25.83
N LYS A 201 -27.15 -11.94 26.92
CA LYS A 201 -27.31 -11.36 28.26
C LYS A 201 -27.09 -9.84 28.16
N LYS A 202 -28.09 -9.05 28.54
CA LYS A 202 -28.07 -7.58 28.50
C LYS A 202 -26.90 -7.10 29.38
N ARG A 203 -25.87 -6.48 28.77
CA ARG A 203 -24.77 -5.83 29.50
C ARG A 203 -25.32 -4.55 30.15
N THR A 204 -24.81 -4.17 31.31
CA THR A 204 -25.18 -2.91 31.98
C THR A 204 -24.57 -1.73 31.22
N ALA A 205 -25.16 -0.53 31.34
CA ALA A 205 -24.66 0.68 30.69
C ALA A 205 -23.20 0.96 31.07
N ASP A 206 -22.87 0.81 32.35
CA ASP A 206 -21.51 1.00 32.87
C ASP A 206 -20.45 0.06 32.27
N ASP A 207 -20.84 -1.15 31.83
CA ASP A 207 -19.92 -2.09 31.19
C ASP A 207 -19.65 -1.72 29.73
N ILE A 208 -20.61 -1.05 29.08
CA ILE A 208 -20.48 -0.55 27.71
C ILE A 208 -19.53 0.65 27.70
N GLU A 209 -19.78 1.63 28.57
CA GLU A 209 -18.93 2.82 28.70
C GLU A 209 -17.47 2.48 29.02
N LYS A 210 -17.23 1.50 29.90
CA LYS A 210 -15.88 1.04 30.25
C LYS A 210 -15.17 0.33 29.11
N ASP A 211 -15.90 -0.38 28.25
CA ASP A 211 -15.29 -1.05 27.10
C ASP A 211 -14.99 -0.03 26.00
N GLU A 212 -15.88 0.92 25.75
CA GLU A 212 -15.67 2.04 24.82
C GLU A 212 -14.47 2.91 25.22
N GLN A 213 -14.31 3.22 26.51
CA GLN A 213 -13.14 3.94 27.03
C GLN A 213 -11.83 3.17 26.84
N LYS A 214 -11.85 1.84 27.03
CA LYS A 214 -10.66 0.99 26.80
C LYS A 214 -10.34 0.89 25.31
N GLU A 215 -11.34 0.81 24.45
CA GLU A 215 -11.15 0.79 23.00
C GLU A 215 -10.60 2.13 22.51
N MET A 216 -11.14 3.25 22.98
CA MET A 216 -10.64 4.59 22.71
C MET A 216 -9.17 4.75 23.18
N ALA A 217 -8.85 4.32 24.40
CA ALA A 217 -7.49 4.34 24.92
C ALA A 217 -6.53 3.45 24.09
N THR A 218 -7.01 2.29 23.63
CA THR A 218 -6.22 1.37 22.80
C THR A 218 -5.97 1.94 21.40
N VAL A 219 -6.93 2.70 20.86
CA VAL A 219 -6.81 3.40 19.57
C VAL A 219 -5.82 4.56 19.68
N MET A 220 -5.81 5.29 20.80
CA MET A 220 -4.89 6.41 21.05
C MET A 220 -3.44 5.99 21.34
N MET A 221 -3.17 4.72 21.62
CA MET A 221 -1.79 4.23 21.79
C MET A 221 -1.04 4.10 20.45
N SER A 222 0.27 4.38 20.48
CA SER A 222 1.13 4.13 19.32
C SER A 222 1.13 2.65 18.93
N ASN A 223 1.38 2.34 17.66
CA ASN A 223 1.38 0.96 17.15
C ASN A 223 2.33 0.01 17.90
N LYS A 224 3.44 0.52 18.47
CA LYS A 224 4.37 -0.27 19.29
C LYS A 224 3.77 -0.58 20.66
N GLN A 225 3.16 0.41 21.31
CA GLN A 225 2.50 0.25 22.61
C GLN A 225 1.27 -0.66 22.52
N ARG A 226 0.46 -0.54 21.46
CA ARG A 226 -0.71 -1.42 21.22
C ARG A 226 -0.31 -2.90 21.12
N LYS A 227 0.77 -3.20 20.39
CA LYS A 227 1.30 -4.58 20.27
C LYS A 227 1.80 -5.13 21.61
N LEU A 228 2.47 -4.30 22.41
CA LEU A 228 2.94 -4.69 23.75
C LEU A 228 1.76 -4.95 24.70
N TYR A 229 0.77 -4.05 24.70
CA TYR A 229 -0.44 -4.16 25.50
C TYR A 229 -1.21 -5.45 25.18
N ASN A 230 -1.47 -5.73 23.90
CA ASN A 230 -2.16 -6.96 23.49
C ASN A 230 -1.42 -8.22 23.97
N ARG A 231 -0.09 -8.25 23.84
CA ARG A 231 0.73 -9.37 24.31
C ARG A 231 0.69 -9.51 25.84
N MET A 232 0.68 -8.41 26.59
CA MET A 232 0.51 -8.43 28.04
C MET A 232 -0.88 -8.93 28.46
N GLN A 233 -1.94 -8.47 27.78
CA GLN A 233 -3.31 -8.91 28.05
C GLN A 233 -3.50 -10.42 27.80
N GLU A 234 -2.96 -10.94 26.70
CA GLU A 234 -2.97 -12.38 26.40
C GLU A 234 -2.23 -13.21 27.45
N SER A 235 -1.08 -12.73 27.92
CA SER A 235 -0.32 -13.38 28.99
C SER A 235 -1.11 -13.40 30.31
N ASN A 236 -1.73 -12.28 30.67
CA ASN A 236 -2.53 -12.18 31.90
C ASN A 236 -3.78 -13.08 31.83
N LYS A 237 -4.46 -13.11 30.67
CA LYS A 237 -5.60 -14.00 30.43
C LYS A 237 -5.24 -15.47 30.57
N LYS A 238 -4.11 -15.90 30.01
CA LYS A 238 -3.61 -17.27 30.17
C LYS A 238 -3.37 -17.64 31.64
N LYS A 239 -2.82 -16.70 32.42
CA LYS A 239 -2.60 -16.89 33.87
C LYS A 239 -3.93 -16.96 34.62
N SER A 240 -4.89 -16.08 34.35
CA SER A 240 -6.21 -16.12 34.99
C SER A 240 -6.98 -17.39 34.67
N ASP A 241 -6.93 -17.85 33.41
CA ASP A 241 -7.59 -19.08 32.98
C ASP A 241 -6.98 -20.31 33.66
N ALA A 242 -5.65 -20.33 33.83
CA ALA A 242 -4.96 -21.38 34.56
C ALA A 242 -5.38 -21.41 36.04
N VAL A 243 -5.45 -20.25 36.70
CA VAL A 243 -5.93 -20.14 38.09
C VAL A 243 -7.38 -20.59 38.20
N ALA A 244 -8.27 -20.13 37.32
CA ALA A 244 -9.67 -20.53 37.32
C ALA A 244 -9.84 -22.05 37.13
N ASN A 245 -9.02 -22.67 36.28
CA ASN A 245 -9.01 -24.12 36.10
C ASN A 245 -8.54 -24.85 37.37
N LEU A 246 -7.52 -24.33 38.06
CA LEU A 246 -7.07 -24.89 39.34
C LEU A 246 -8.14 -24.75 40.42
N GLU A 247 -8.84 -23.63 40.48
CA GLU A 247 -9.95 -23.42 41.40
C GLU A 247 -11.12 -24.36 41.13
N ARG A 248 -11.49 -24.56 39.86
CA ARG A 248 -12.51 -25.54 39.45
C ARG A 248 -12.13 -26.94 39.89
N LYS A 249 -10.87 -27.36 39.66
CA LYS A 249 -10.34 -28.65 40.12
C LYS A 249 -10.36 -28.76 41.65
N LYS A 250 -9.97 -27.71 42.38
CA LYS A 250 -9.99 -27.67 43.84
C LYS A 250 -11.43 -27.78 44.38
N LYS A 251 -12.40 -27.12 43.76
CA LYS A 251 -13.83 -27.23 44.11
C LYS A 251 -14.35 -28.65 43.87
N ALA A 252 -14.05 -29.24 42.72
CA ALA A 252 -14.46 -30.61 42.38
C ALA A 252 -13.87 -31.66 43.36
N LEU A 253 -12.60 -31.50 43.75
CA LEU A 253 -11.96 -32.37 44.74
C LEU A 253 -12.51 -32.19 46.16
N LYS A 254 -12.98 -30.98 46.50
CA LYS A 254 -13.65 -30.72 47.78
C LYS A 254 -15.05 -31.34 47.80
N SER A 255 -15.81 -31.25 46.70
CA SER A 255 -17.13 -31.87 46.62
C SER A 255 -17.08 -33.39 46.57
N SER A 256 -16.00 -33.99 46.07
CA SER A 256 -15.82 -35.46 46.06
C SER A 256 -15.31 -36.04 47.39
N LYS A 257 -14.83 -35.19 48.31
CA LYS A 257 -14.34 -35.58 49.65
C LYS A 257 -15.38 -35.42 50.76
N LYS A 258 -16.55 -34.90 50.43
CA LYS A 258 -17.69 -34.73 51.33
C LYS A 258 -18.75 -35.77 50.97
#